data_AF-A0A848WUC0-F1
#
_entry.id   AF-A0A848WUC0-F1
#
_cell.length_a   1.000
_cell.length_b   1.000
_cell.length_c   1.000
_cell.angle_alpha   90.00
_cell.angle_beta   90.00
_cell.angle_gamma   90.00
#
_symmetry.space_group_name_H-M   'P 1'
#
loop_
_entity.id
_entity.type
_entity.pdbx_description
1 polymer ?
#
loop_
_entity_poly.entity_id
_entity_poly.type
_entity_poly.pdbx_seq_one_letter_code
_entity_poly.pdbx_strand_id
1 'polypeptide(L)'
;MVTVPVKFFLTACLLVPALPAFCQGPVERTETILTIPIGQPVDQKLYADSQNACAAACLLMQFQNGTPAMQQRYAELVGSDHEAKLRAVVDKFFKNKRSTVDPKSPRWGPHGVVPVDLAAAANEWLGAPNGELTGDWLDRRNEAEMGAEFAARIHGKFRDSIRAGVPPILSLRSFMVREKDDESGDLEWKIGNHHFVLVTEVPEILVPKDKAARVEGAFGFRAGVIDPNGGIRTEAHIFVEPNVQPFAALKGNSKAGFWRSGRSFLLVSAPAVKAVRPVNSEWSERIVVIANYLIGDFNED
;
A
#
# COMPACT_ATOMS: atom_id res chain seq x y z
N MET A 1 39.76 -74.65 -0.87
CA MET A 1 41.05 -73.93 -0.75
C MET A 1 41.38 -73.38 -2.12
N VAL A 2 41.04 -72.10 -2.37
CA VAL A 2 41.43 -71.37 -3.59
C VAL A 2 41.72 -69.94 -3.14
N THR A 3 42.97 -69.52 -3.25
CA THR A 3 43.48 -68.18 -2.98
C THR A 3 43.29 -67.31 -4.22
N VAL A 4 42.76 -66.09 -4.05
CA VAL A 4 42.66 -65.07 -5.10
C VAL A 4 43.51 -63.86 -4.68
N PRO A 5 44.41 -63.33 -5.53
CA PRO A 5 45.24 -62.18 -5.18
C PRO A 5 44.51 -60.87 -5.47
N VAL A 6 44.55 -59.93 -4.51
CA VAL A 6 44.07 -58.55 -4.66
C VAL A 6 45.20 -57.72 -5.29
N LYS A 7 44.97 -57.17 -6.49
CA LYS A 7 45.84 -56.16 -7.11
C LYS A 7 45.41 -54.76 -6.64
N PHE A 8 46.33 -54.04 -5.99
CA PHE A 8 46.19 -52.62 -5.72
C PHE A 8 46.59 -51.82 -6.96
N PHE A 9 45.66 -50.99 -7.47
CA PHE A 9 45.98 -49.92 -8.43
C PHE A 9 46.30 -48.64 -7.66
N LEU A 10 47.55 -48.17 -7.76
CA LEU A 10 47.90 -46.80 -7.38
C LEU A 10 47.39 -45.84 -8.46
N THR A 11 46.39 -45.02 -8.11
CA THR A 11 45.97 -43.89 -8.94
C THR A 11 46.77 -42.67 -8.50
N ALA A 12 47.59 -42.12 -9.40
CA ALA A 12 48.32 -40.88 -9.17
C ALA A 12 47.35 -39.68 -9.19
N CYS A 13 47.20 -39.00 -8.04
CA CYS A 13 46.51 -37.72 -7.96
C CYS A 13 47.39 -36.61 -8.56
N LEU A 14 46.97 -36.08 -9.72
CA LEU A 14 47.49 -34.82 -10.25
C LEU A 14 46.89 -33.66 -9.44
N LEU A 15 47.75 -32.95 -8.71
CA LEU A 15 47.44 -31.68 -8.06
C LEU A 15 47.25 -30.59 -9.12
N VAL A 16 46.00 -30.18 -9.33
CA VAL A 16 45.66 -28.95 -10.08
C VAL A 16 45.75 -27.77 -9.10
N PRO A 17 46.54 -26.72 -9.38
CA PRO A 17 46.58 -25.55 -8.52
C PRO A 17 45.23 -24.83 -8.58
N ALA A 18 44.59 -24.69 -7.41
CA ALA A 18 43.38 -23.91 -7.25
C ALA A 18 43.70 -22.43 -7.52
N LEU A 19 43.11 -21.86 -8.57
CA LEU A 19 43.10 -20.42 -8.78
C LEU A 19 42.36 -19.76 -7.61
N PRO A 20 42.83 -18.62 -7.08
CA PRO A 20 42.13 -17.90 -6.03
C PRO A 20 40.76 -17.46 -6.57
N ALA A 21 39.70 -17.98 -5.95
CA ALA A 21 38.36 -17.45 -6.14
C ALA A 21 38.35 -15.99 -5.68
N PHE A 22 38.38 -15.06 -6.62
CA PHE A 22 38.04 -13.68 -6.35
C PHE A 22 36.58 -13.64 -5.92
N CYS A 23 36.35 -13.66 -4.60
CA CYS A 23 35.09 -13.20 -4.01
C CYS A 23 34.99 -11.71 -4.34
N GLN A 24 34.41 -11.38 -5.49
CA GLN A 24 33.84 -10.06 -5.69
C GLN A 24 32.75 -9.91 -4.63
N GLY A 25 33.00 -9.07 -3.62
CA GLY A 25 31.98 -8.71 -2.64
C GLY A 25 30.73 -8.20 -3.36
N PRO A 26 29.54 -8.30 -2.72
CA PRO A 26 28.32 -7.82 -3.34
C PRO A 26 28.51 -6.35 -3.73
N VAL A 27 28.40 -6.07 -5.02
CA VAL A 27 28.33 -4.69 -5.53
C VAL A 27 27.04 -4.11 -4.95
N GLU A 28 27.16 -3.18 -4.00
CA GLU A 28 26.04 -2.36 -3.53
C GLU A 28 25.46 -1.62 -4.73
N ARG A 29 24.42 -2.19 -5.36
CA ARG A 29 23.62 -1.43 -6.31
C ARG A 29 22.81 -0.44 -5.50
N THR A 30 23.15 0.83 -5.61
CA THR A 30 22.34 1.93 -5.08
C THR A 30 20.98 1.85 -5.76
N GLU A 31 19.94 1.56 -4.97
CA GLU A 31 18.57 1.45 -5.45
C GLU A 31 18.11 2.83 -5.92
N THR A 32 17.78 2.98 -7.22
CA THR A 32 17.22 4.23 -7.73
C THR A 32 15.81 4.40 -7.18
N ILE A 33 15.56 5.50 -6.48
CA ILE A 33 14.26 5.83 -5.88
C ILE A 33 13.60 6.92 -6.72
N LEU A 34 12.38 6.67 -7.17
CA LEU A 34 11.51 7.70 -7.73
C LEU A 34 10.89 8.49 -6.58
N THR A 35 10.86 9.81 -6.69
CA THR A 35 10.34 10.69 -5.66
C THR A 35 9.50 11.81 -6.26
N ILE A 36 8.41 12.17 -5.58
CA ILE A 36 7.70 13.43 -5.80
C ILE A 36 8.00 14.32 -4.60
N PRO A 37 8.63 15.49 -4.81
CA PRO A 37 8.87 16.43 -3.74
C PRO A 37 7.52 16.96 -3.26
N ILE A 38 7.17 16.61 -2.02
CA ILE A 38 6.03 17.20 -1.34
C ILE A 38 6.51 18.42 -0.56
N GLY A 39 5.79 19.53 -0.65
CA GLY A 39 5.98 20.71 0.20
C GLY A 39 5.66 20.44 1.68
N GLN A 40 4.96 21.38 2.33
CA GLN A 40 4.54 21.20 3.71
C GLN A 40 3.45 20.12 3.81
N PRO A 41 3.64 19.05 4.61
CA PRO A 41 2.58 18.06 4.86
C PRO A 41 1.32 18.70 5.47
N VAL A 42 0.16 18.13 5.15
CA VAL A 42 -1.13 18.53 5.72
C VAL A 42 -1.49 17.59 6.86
N ASP A 43 -1.73 18.14 8.06
CA ASP A 43 -2.30 17.41 9.19
C ASP A 43 -3.84 17.40 9.08
N GLN A 44 -4.43 16.21 9.05
CA GLN A 44 -5.88 16.02 9.02
C GLN A 44 -6.57 16.65 10.25
N LYS A 45 -5.88 16.81 11.37
CA LYS A 45 -6.42 17.39 12.61
C LYS A 45 -6.71 18.89 12.50
N LEU A 46 -6.20 19.55 11.46
CA LEU A 46 -6.60 20.92 11.13
C LEU A 46 -8.09 21.00 10.81
N TYR A 47 -8.73 19.90 10.41
CA TYR A 47 -10.18 19.85 10.29
C TYR A 47 -10.85 19.58 11.64
N ALA A 48 -11.11 20.64 12.40
CA ALA A 48 -11.66 20.55 13.76
C ALA A 48 -12.98 19.77 13.88
N ASP A 49 -13.80 19.73 12.81
CA ASP A 49 -15.12 19.10 12.84
C ASP A 49 -15.07 17.56 12.80
N SER A 50 -13.90 16.95 12.51
CA SER A 50 -13.78 15.50 12.42
C SER A 50 -12.34 14.98 12.47
N GLN A 51 -12.15 13.85 13.16
CA GLN A 51 -10.89 13.11 13.14
C GLN A 51 -10.67 12.26 11.87
N ASN A 52 -11.65 12.22 10.95
CA ASN A 52 -11.63 11.31 9.79
C ASN A 52 -11.25 12.02 8.47
N ALA A 53 -10.43 13.06 8.53
CA ALA A 53 -10.04 13.85 7.38
C ALA A 53 -8.81 13.34 6.61
N CYS A 54 -8.36 12.10 6.86
CA CYS A 54 -7.22 11.49 6.16
C CYS A 54 -7.38 11.53 4.63
N ALA A 55 -8.55 11.16 4.11
CA ALA A 55 -8.84 11.18 2.68
C ALA A 55 -8.71 12.58 2.07
N ALA A 56 -9.32 13.58 2.70
CA ALA A 56 -9.29 14.96 2.22
C ALA A 56 -7.90 15.59 2.34
N ALA A 57 -7.15 15.28 3.41
CA ALA A 57 -5.78 15.73 3.59
C ALA A 57 -4.84 15.12 2.54
N CYS A 58 -4.95 13.82 2.26
CA CYS A 58 -4.22 13.17 1.18
C CYS A 58 -4.56 13.79 -0.18
N LEU A 59 -5.84 14.05 -0.46
CA LEU A 59 -6.27 14.68 -1.71
C LEU A 59 -5.73 16.11 -1.86
N LEU A 60 -5.76 16.89 -0.77
CA LEU A 60 -5.21 18.25 -0.75
C LEU A 60 -3.71 18.23 -1.07
N MET A 61 -2.94 17.34 -0.42
CA MET A 61 -1.51 17.19 -0.71
C MET A 61 -1.26 16.65 -2.13
N GLN A 62 -2.09 15.73 -2.64
CA GLN A 62 -1.97 15.25 -4.01
C GLN A 62 -2.15 16.39 -5.01
N PHE A 63 -3.14 17.24 -4.82
CA PHE A 63 -3.40 18.37 -5.72
C PHE A 63 -2.35 19.49 -5.60
N GLN A 64 -1.85 19.73 -4.40
CA GLN A 64 -0.78 20.70 -4.15
C GLN A 64 0.53 20.33 -4.84
N ASN A 65 0.83 19.04 -4.99
CA ASN A 65 2.15 18.55 -5.42
C ASN A 65 2.08 17.66 -6.69
N GLY A 66 0.91 17.56 -7.32
CA GLY A 66 0.67 16.76 -8.50
C GLY A 66 1.10 17.47 -9.79
N THR A 67 0.46 17.11 -10.89
CA THR A 67 0.70 17.73 -12.21
C THR A 67 0.35 19.22 -12.22
N PRO A 68 0.81 19.99 -13.22
CA PRO A 68 0.43 21.41 -13.35
C PRO A 68 -1.08 21.66 -13.34
N ALA A 69 -1.87 20.77 -13.95
CA ALA A 69 -3.33 20.85 -13.93
C ALA A 69 -3.89 20.70 -12.50
N MET A 70 -3.36 19.74 -11.72
CA MET A 70 -3.74 19.56 -10.33
C MET A 70 -3.36 20.77 -9.47
N GLN A 71 -2.15 21.31 -9.66
CA GLN A 71 -1.67 22.48 -8.95
C GLN A 71 -2.50 23.73 -9.25
N GLN A 72 -2.95 23.89 -10.50
CA GLN A 72 -3.87 24.95 -10.88
C GLN A 72 -5.20 24.81 -10.12
N ARG A 73 -5.77 23.60 -10.07
CA ARG A 73 -7.00 23.32 -9.30
C ARG A 73 -6.83 23.53 -7.80
N TYR A 74 -5.63 23.29 -7.27
CA TYR A 74 -5.28 23.63 -5.89
C TYR A 74 -5.24 25.13 -5.63
N ALA A 75 -4.68 25.91 -6.57
CA ALA A 75 -4.61 27.36 -6.47
C ALA A 75 -5.99 28.03 -6.49
N GLU A 76 -6.98 27.42 -7.15
CA GLU A 76 -8.37 27.86 -7.20
C GLU A 76 -9.15 27.65 -5.88
N LEU A 77 -8.63 26.88 -4.92
CA LEU A 77 -9.29 26.70 -3.62
C LEU A 77 -9.29 27.98 -2.80
N VAL A 78 -10.44 28.28 -2.20
CA VAL A 78 -10.59 29.35 -1.20
C VAL A 78 -9.78 29.02 0.05
N GLY A 79 -9.13 30.03 0.63
CA GLY A 79 -8.35 29.92 1.87
C GLY A 79 -6.86 30.12 1.63
N SER A 80 -6.19 30.78 2.59
CA SER A 80 -4.74 31.06 2.54
C SER A 80 -3.88 30.00 3.23
N ASP A 81 -4.48 29.11 4.02
CA ASP A 81 -3.80 28.08 4.80
C ASP A 81 -4.40 26.68 4.58
N HIS A 82 -3.72 25.66 5.14
CA HIS A 82 -4.14 24.27 5.03
C HIS A 82 -5.48 23.99 5.72
N GLU A 83 -5.82 24.68 6.80
CA GLU A 83 -7.09 24.47 7.51
C GLU A 83 -8.28 24.92 6.63
N ALA A 84 -8.21 26.14 6.11
CA ALA A 84 -9.24 26.71 5.26
C ALA A 84 -9.41 25.90 3.96
N LYS A 85 -8.28 25.51 3.34
CA LYS A 85 -8.32 24.68 2.13
C LYS A 85 -8.84 23.26 2.39
N LEU A 86 -8.47 22.64 3.52
CA LEU A 86 -8.99 21.32 3.90
C LEU A 86 -10.50 21.36 4.11
N ARG A 87 -11.01 22.40 4.79
CA ARG A 87 -12.45 22.63 4.94
C ARG A 87 -13.14 22.81 3.59
N ALA A 88 -12.57 23.62 2.69
CA ALA A 88 -13.10 23.82 1.34
C ALA A 88 -13.19 22.51 0.55
N VAL A 89 -12.17 21.64 0.64
CA VAL A 89 -12.18 20.31 0.01
C VAL A 89 -13.28 19.42 0.59
N VAL A 90 -13.38 19.34 1.92
CA VAL A 90 -14.40 18.53 2.60
C VAL A 90 -15.81 18.97 2.20
N ASP A 91 -16.08 20.27 2.25
CA ASP A 91 -17.41 20.82 1.97
C ASP A 91 -17.79 20.68 0.49
N LYS A 92 -16.85 20.94 -0.43
CA LYS A 92 -17.13 20.94 -1.88
C LYS A 92 -17.25 19.53 -2.47
N PHE A 93 -16.40 18.59 -2.06
CA PHE A 93 -16.25 17.30 -2.74
C PHE A 93 -16.75 16.10 -1.95
N PHE A 94 -17.01 16.25 -0.64
CA PHE A 94 -17.40 15.13 0.22
C PHE A 94 -18.73 15.34 0.96
N LYS A 95 -18.81 16.32 1.89
CA LYS A 95 -20.01 16.52 2.74
C LYS A 95 -21.28 16.76 1.92
N ASN A 96 -21.19 17.55 0.86
CA ASN A 96 -22.34 17.94 0.02
C ASN A 96 -22.50 17.06 -1.24
N LYS A 97 -21.79 15.94 -1.33
CA LYS A 97 -21.85 15.02 -2.48
C LYS A 97 -22.39 13.66 -2.06
N ARG A 98 -23.18 13.03 -2.94
CA ARG A 98 -23.65 11.66 -2.74
C ARG A 98 -22.54 10.65 -3.06
N SER A 99 -22.51 9.57 -2.30
CA SER A 99 -21.61 8.45 -2.56
C SER A 99 -21.97 7.81 -3.90
N THR A 100 -20.94 7.47 -4.66
CA THR A 100 -21.02 6.67 -5.89
C THR A 100 -21.27 5.20 -5.60
N VAL A 101 -20.94 4.73 -4.39
CA VAL A 101 -21.15 3.35 -3.94
C VAL A 101 -22.50 3.18 -3.24
N ASP A 102 -22.94 4.19 -2.49
CA ASP A 102 -24.27 4.23 -1.84
C ASP A 102 -24.94 5.59 -2.09
N PRO A 103 -25.70 5.76 -3.18
CA PRO A 103 -26.33 7.03 -3.55
C PRO A 103 -27.29 7.61 -2.50
N LYS A 104 -27.73 6.81 -1.52
CA LYS A 104 -28.57 7.27 -0.41
C LYS A 104 -27.78 7.96 0.69
N SER A 105 -26.46 7.78 0.72
CA SER A 105 -25.55 8.33 1.73
C SER A 105 -24.68 9.46 1.16
N PRO A 106 -24.24 10.43 1.98
CA PRO A 106 -23.16 11.34 1.58
C PRO A 106 -21.83 10.59 1.43
N ARG A 107 -20.87 11.13 0.66
CA ARG A 107 -19.49 10.58 0.57
C ARG A 107 -18.74 10.64 1.88
N TRP A 108 -19.08 11.61 2.73
CA TRP A 108 -18.49 11.81 4.04
C TRP A 108 -19.38 11.24 5.14
N GLY A 109 -18.84 10.34 5.95
CA GLY A 109 -19.57 9.75 7.08
C GLY A 109 -18.75 9.70 8.38
N PRO A 110 -19.32 9.08 9.43
CA PRO A 110 -18.63 8.89 10.72
C PRO A 110 -17.40 7.97 10.62
N HIS A 111 -17.23 7.26 9.51
CA HIS A 111 -16.07 6.41 9.21
C HIS A 111 -15.17 7.01 8.11
N GLY A 112 -15.33 8.30 7.80
CA GLY A 112 -14.57 8.97 6.72
C GLY A 112 -15.17 8.73 5.34
N VAL A 113 -14.30 8.54 4.35
CA VAL A 113 -14.64 8.44 2.92
C VAL A 113 -14.29 7.05 2.39
N VAL A 114 -15.19 6.44 1.62
CA VAL A 114 -14.93 5.15 0.94
C VAL A 114 -13.91 5.35 -0.18
N PRO A 115 -12.95 4.42 -0.42
CA PRO A 115 -11.89 4.61 -1.42
C PRO A 115 -12.38 4.97 -2.84
N VAL A 116 -13.48 4.35 -3.29
CA VAL A 116 -14.07 4.63 -4.62
C VAL A 116 -14.59 6.08 -4.70
N ASP A 117 -15.19 6.59 -3.62
CA ASP A 117 -15.67 7.97 -3.56
C ASP A 117 -14.53 9.00 -3.55
N LEU A 118 -13.36 8.62 -3.02
CA LEU A 118 -12.17 9.46 -3.07
C LEU A 118 -11.66 9.62 -4.51
N ALA A 119 -11.65 8.54 -5.30
CA ALA A 119 -11.29 8.59 -6.72
C ALA A 119 -12.28 9.46 -7.52
N ALA A 120 -13.59 9.33 -7.24
CA ALA A 120 -14.61 10.17 -7.85
C ALA A 120 -14.43 11.66 -7.49
N ALA A 121 -14.18 11.96 -6.21
CA ALA A 121 -13.91 13.32 -5.74
C ALA A 121 -12.66 13.93 -6.39
N ALA A 122 -11.59 13.15 -6.54
CA ALA A 122 -10.36 13.59 -7.20
C ALA A 122 -10.61 13.98 -8.66
N ASN A 123 -11.30 13.12 -9.42
CA ASN A 123 -11.65 13.39 -10.81
C ASN A 123 -12.63 14.57 -10.99
N GLU A 124 -13.60 14.71 -10.08
CA GLU A 124 -14.47 15.90 -10.05
C GLU A 124 -13.69 17.19 -9.81
N TRP A 125 -12.69 17.17 -8.93
CA TRP A 125 -11.86 18.35 -8.67
C TRP A 125 -10.96 18.67 -9.87
N LEU A 126 -10.42 17.65 -10.55
CA LEU A 126 -9.63 17.84 -11.75
C LEU A 126 -10.45 18.45 -12.90
N GLY A 127 -11.78 18.24 -12.88
CA GLY A 127 -12.68 18.62 -13.97
C GLY A 127 -12.80 17.54 -15.04
N ALA A 128 -12.34 16.32 -14.74
CA ALA A 128 -12.36 15.15 -15.60
C ALA A 128 -13.22 14.05 -14.97
N PRO A 129 -14.55 14.26 -14.81
CA PRO A 129 -15.41 13.33 -14.07
C PRO A 129 -15.46 11.90 -14.66
N ASN A 130 -15.02 11.75 -15.91
CA ASN A 130 -14.95 10.46 -16.60
C ASN A 130 -13.62 9.70 -16.42
N GLY A 131 -12.69 10.22 -15.61
CA GLY A 131 -11.57 9.42 -15.07
C GLY A 131 -10.22 9.65 -15.73
N GLU A 132 -9.52 10.73 -15.37
CA GLU A 132 -8.07 10.86 -15.60
C GLU A 132 -7.26 10.15 -14.50
N LEU A 133 -7.77 10.16 -13.27
CA LEU A 133 -7.19 9.40 -12.16
C LEU A 133 -7.92 8.07 -12.01
N THR A 134 -7.16 6.98 -11.97
CA THR A 134 -7.69 5.64 -11.77
C THR A 134 -7.68 5.28 -10.30
N GLY A 135 -8.75 4.65 -9.83
CA GLY A 135 -8.79 3.98 -8.54
C GLY A 135 -8.86 2.47 -8.75
N ASP A 136 -8.02 1.70 -8.06
CA ASP A 136 -7.97 0.24 -8.23
C ASP A 136 -7.80 -0.50 -6.90
N TRP A 137 -8.44 -1.67 -6.81
CA TRP A 137 -8.27 -2.57 -5.68
C TRP A 137 -6.96 -3.33 -5.82
N LEU A 138 -6.19 -3.38 -4.73
CA LEU A 138 -4.87 -4.02 -4.75
C LEU A 138 -4.94 -5.49 -4.36
N ASP A 139 -5.99 -6.19 -4.81
CA ASP A 139 -6.13 -7.61 -4.62
C ASP A 139 -5.49 -8.43 -5.75
N ARG A 140 -5.27 -9.71 -5.47
CA ARG A 140 -4.88 -10.67 -6.50
C ARG A 140 -5.98 -10.78 -7.56
N ARG A 141 -5.56 -10.86 -8.82
CA ARG A 141 -6.46 -11.07 -9.96
C ARG A 141 -7.19 -12.41 -9.83
N ASN A 142 -6.48 -13.44 -9.39
CA ASN A 142 -7.00 -14.76 -9.11
C ASN A 142 -6.03 -15.52 -8.18
N GLU A 143 -6.38 -16.74 -7.80
CA GLU A 143 -5.56 -17.57 -6.90
C GLU A 143 -4.27 -18.07 -7.55
N ALA A 144 -4.18 -18.08 -8.88
CA ALA A 144 -3.01 -18.54 -9.63
C ALA A 144 -1.94 -17.46 -9.85
N GLU A 145 -2.27 -16.17 -9.65
CA GLU A 145 -1.29 -15.08 -9.74
C GLU A 145 -0.18 -15.31 -8.70
N MET A 146 1.07 -15.42 -9.13
CA MET A 146 2.19 -15.69 -8.22
C MET A 146 2.52 -14.49 -7.34
N GLY A 147 3.08 -14.71 -6.15
CA GLY A 147 3.44 -13.61 -5.24
C GLY A 147 4.36 -12.55 -5.87
N ALA A 148 5.38 -12.98 -6.63
CA ALA A 148 6.28 -12.07 -7.34
C ALA A 148 5.56 -11.22 -8.40
N GLU A 149 4.70 -11.86 -9.20
CA GLU A 149 3.90 -11.20 -10.23
C GLU A 149 2.94 -10.19 -9.59
N PHE A 150 2.28 -10.60 -8.51
CA PHE A 150 1.38 -9.73 -7.76
C PHE A 150 2.11 -8.50 -7.22
N ALA A 151 3.23 -8.68 -6.52
CA ALA A 151 4.01 -7.58 -5.99
C ALA A 151 4.52 -6.64 -7.10
N ALA A 152 5.00 -7.20 -8.22
CA ALA A 152 5.50 -6.43 -9.36
C ALA A 152 4.40 -5.61 -10.05
N ARG A 153 3.21 -6.20 -10.26
CA ARG A 153 2.06 -5.47 -10.82
C ARG A 153 1.65 -4.31 -9.93
N ILE A 154 1.50 -4.58 -8.63
CA ILE A 154 1.12 -3.53 -7.69
C ILE A 154 2.19 -2.45 -7.64
N HIS A 155 3.47 -2.80 -7.52
CA HIS A 155 4.60 -1.87 -7.60
C HIS A 155 4.56 -0.99 -8.85
N GLY A 156 4.30 -1.58 -10.03
CA GLY A 156 4.14 -0.88 -11.30
C GLY A 156 3.16 0.29 -11.20
N LYS A 157 1.98 0.07 -10.61
CA LYS A 157 0.97 1.13 -10.43
C LYS A 157 1.47 2.31 -9.61
N PHE A 158 2.24 2.08 -8.54
CA PHE A 158 2.84 3.17 -7.76
C PHE A 158 3.91 3.92 -8.56
N ARG A 159 4.79 3.15 -9.22
CA ARG A 159 5.90 3.68 -10.03
C ARG A 159 5.37 4.57 -11.16
N ASP A 160 4.37 4.10 -11.88
CA ASP A 160 3.84 4.77 -13.07
C ASP A 160 3.10 6.06 -12.68
N SER A 161 2.36 6.04 -11.56
CA SER A 161 1.75 7.27 -11.00
C SER A 161 2.80 8.30 -10.59
N ILE A 162 3.86 7.86 -9.93
CA ILE A 162 4.96 8.75 -9.55
C ILE A 162 5.65 9.34 -10.79
N ARG A 163 5.89 8.54 -11.83
CA ARG A 163 6.47 9.01 -13.11
C ARG A 163 5.58 10.01 -13.82
N ALA A 164 4.26 9.83 -13.76
CA ALA A 164 3.28 10.78 -14.28
C ALA A 164 3.20 12.08 -13.46
N GLY A 165 3.96 12.20 -12.37
CA GLY A 165 3.92 13.37 -11.48
C GLY A 165 2.66 13.41 -10.61
N VAL A 166 1.99 12.27 -10.40
CA VAL A 166 0.81 12.14 -9.55
C VAL A 166 1.19 11.32 -8.31
N PRO A 167 1.28 11.93 -7.11
CA PRO A 167 1.59 11.17 -5.90
C PRO A 167 0.38 10.29 -5.53
N PRO A 168 0.52 8.95 -5.53
CA PRO A 168 -0.65 8.09 -5.38
C PRO A 168 -1.14 8.09 -3.93
N ILE A 169 -2.46 7.99 -3.74
CA ILE A 169 -3.09 7.88 -2.43
C ILE A 169 -3.35 6.40 -2.15
N LEU A 170 -2.73 5.88 -1.09
CA LEU A 170 -2.87 4.49 -0.67
C LEU A 170 -3.85 4.38 0.49
N SER A 171 -4.88 3.55 0.30
CA SER A 171 -5.77 3.09 1.36
C SER A 171 -5.12 1.92 2.11
N LEU A 172 -4.98 2.08 3.43
CA LEU A 172 -4.55 1.05 4.37
C LEU A 172 -5.74 0.60 5.21
N ARG A 173 -5.86 -0.70 5.44
CA ARG A 173 -6.93 -1.24 6.29
C ARG A 173 -6.39 -2.32 7.22
N SER A 174 -6.71 -2.23 8.49
CA SER A 174 -6.39 -3.27 9.45
C SER A 174 -7.53 -4.26 9.64
N PHE A 175 -7.15 -5.49 9.96
CA PHE A 175 -8.03 -6.59 10.31
C PHE A 175 -7.45 -7.29 11.53
N MET A 176 -8.32 -7.84 12.35
CA MET A 176 -7.96 -8.49 13.61
C MET A 176 -8.73 -9.79 13.77
N VAL A 177 -8.09 -10.79 14.37
CA VAL A 177 -8.77 -12.02 14.77
C VAL A 177 -9.33 -11.83 16.18
N ARG A 178 -10.64 -12.05 16.35
CA ARG A 178 -11.32 -12.00 17.65
C ARG A 178 -12.26 -13.18 17.81
N GLU A 179 -12.58 -13.51 19.05
CA GLU A 179 -13.72 -14.40 19.32
C GLU A 179 -15.00 -13.79 18.75
N LYS A 180 -15.85 -14.65 18.19
CA LYS A 180 -17.19 -14.28 17.76
C LYS A 180 -17.98 -13.80 18.97
N ASP A 181 -18.91 -12.88 18.72
CA ASP A 181 -19.80 -12.37 19.77
C ASP A 181 -20.96 -13.38 20.05
N ASP A 182 -20.68 -14.68 19.99
CA ASP A 182 -21.59 -15.79 20.23
C ASP A 182 -21.04 -16.76 21.29
N GLU A 183 -21.87 -17.71 21.74
CA GLU A 183 -21.46 -18.68 22.76
C GLU A 183 -20.52 -19.78 22.23
N SER A 184 -20.13 -19.74 20.94
CA SER A 184 -19.32 -20.81 20.35
C SER A 184 -17.84 -20.75 20.75
N GLY A 185 -17.33 -19.55 21.06
CA GLY A 185 -15.91 -19.31 21.25
C GLY A 185 -15.08 -19.42 19.96
N ASP A 186 -15.72 -19.51 18.80
CA ASP A 186 -15.02 -19.52 17.52
C ASP A 186 -14.32 -18.19 17.25
N LEU A 187 -13.24 -18.22 16.48
CA LEU A 187 -12.55 -17.01 16.03
C LEU A 187 -13.09 -16.52 14.68
N GLU A 188 -13.19 -15.21 14.51
CA GLU A 188 -13.50 -14.55 13.25
C GLU A 188 -12.58 -13.35 12.96
N TRP A 189 -12.45 -13.02 11.67
CA TRP A 189 -11.79 -11.80 11.24
C TRP A 189 -12.75 -10.62 11.35
N LYS A 190 -12.39 -9.62 12.17
CA LYS A 190 -13.10 -8.35 12.29
C LYS A 190 -12.36 -7.23 11.57
N ILE A 191 -13.14 -6.30 11.04
CA ILE A 191 -12.65 -5.08 10.38
C ILE A 191 -12.07 -4.17 11.46
N GLY A 192 -10.82 -3.73 11.27
CA GLY A 192 -10.17 -2.71 12.10
C GLY A 192 -10.29 -1.31 11.51
N ASN A 193 -9.24 -0.50 11.69
CA ASN A 193 -9.19 0.88 11.21
C ASN A 193 -8.96 0.95 9.71
N HIS A 194 -9.48 2.01 9.10
CA HIS A 194 -9.23 2.38 7.71
C HIS A 194 -8.55 3.75 7.70
N HIS A 195 -7.48 3.88 6.91
CA HIS A 195 -6.69 5.09 6.83
C HIS A 195 -6.18 5.32 5.41
N PHE A 196 -5.93 6.58 5.05
CA PHE A 196 -5.29 6.94 3.80
C PHE A 196 -3.93 7.57 4.08
N VAL A 197 -2.94 7.24 3.26
CA VAL A 197 -1.61 7.87 3.27
C VAL A 197 -1.28 8.33 1.85
N LEU A 198 -0.52 9.42 1.73
CA LEU A 198 0.00 9.85 0.43
C LEU A 198 1.36 9.19 0.20
N VAL A 199 1.56 8.58 -0.96
CA VAL A 199 2.84 7.98 -1.32
C VAL A 199 3.69 9.01 -2.05
N THR A 200 4.95 9.12 -1.65
CA THR A 200 5.88 10.13 -2.15
C THR A 200 7.11 9.52 -2.81
N GLU A 201 7.43 8.26 -2.48
CA GLU A 201 8.62 7.58 -2.99
C GLU A 201 8.37 6.10 -3.21
N VAL A 202 8.93 5.54 -4.27
CA VAL A 202 9.06 4.09 -4.48
C VAL A 202 10.35 3.77 -5.24
N PRO A 203 10.91 2.55 -5.09
CA PRO A 203 11.96 2.06 -5.96
C PRO A 203 11.55 2.16 -7.43
N GLU A 204 12.44 2.59 -8.31
CA GLU A 204 12.17 2.64 -9.74
C GLU A 204 12.01 1.22 -10.32
N ILE A 205 12.84 0.30 -9.84
CA ILE A 205 12.86 -1.09 -10.27
C ILE A 205 12.66 -1.96 -9.04
N LEU A 206 11.70 -2.88 -9.12
CA LEU A 206 11.56 -3.94 -8.12
C LEU A 206 12.69 -4.96 -8.33
N VAL A 207 13.81 -4.77 -7.65
CA VAL A 207 14.91 -5.75 -7.63
C VAL A 207 14.63 -6.73 -6.50
N PRO A 208 14.44 -8.04 -6.77
CA PRO A 208 14.46 -9.04 -5.71
C PRO A 208 15.82 -8.95 -5.02
N LYS A 209 15.86 -8.53 -3.75
CA LYS A 209 17.12 -8.21 -3.06
C LYS A 209 18.09 -9.40 -3.02
N ASP A 210 17.60 -10.64 -3.14
CA ASP A 210 18.43 -11.85 -3.25
C ASP A 210 17.84 -12.93 -4.15
N LYS A 211 18.68 -13.81 -4.72
CA LYS A 211 18.22 -15.07 -5.33
C LYS A 211 17.45 -15.95 -4.34
N ALA A 212 17.75 -15.86 -3.04
CA ALA A 212 17.04 -16.52 -1.95
C ALA A 212 15.68 -15.86 -1.62
N ALA A 213 15.51 -14.58 -1.94
CA ALA A 213 14.23 -13.86 -1.85
C ALA A 213 13.20 -14.31 -2.91
N ARG A 214 13.54 -15.31 -3.74
CA ARG A 214 12.62 -15.97 -4.67
C ARG A 214 11.71 -17.01 -4.02
N VAL A 215 11.93 -17.33 -2.75
CA VAL A 215 10.98 -18.12 -1.94
C VAL A 215 9.75 -17.24 -1.67
N GLU A 216 8.54 -17.81 -1.80
CA GLU A 216 7.29 -17.11 -1.49
C GLU A 216 7.40 -16.44 -0.11
N GLY A 217 7.57 -15.12 -0.08
CA GLY A 217 7.63 -14.34 1.15
C GLY A 217 8.60 -13.19 1.24
N ALA A 218 9.48 -13.01 0.26
CA ALA A 218 10.38 -11.86 0.21
C ALA A 218 10.08 -10.91 -0.97
N PHE A 219 8.86 -10.98 -1.52
CA PHE A 219 8.41 -10.06 -2.57
C PHE A 219 7.69 -8.88 -1.93
N GLY A 220 8.40 -7.76 -1.88
CA GLY A 220 7.88 -6.50 -1.36
C GLY A 220 8.78 -5.33 -1.75
N PHE A 221 8.32 -4.14 -1.44
CA PHE A 221 9.03 -2.90 -1.70
C PHE A 221 8.76 -1.88 -0.59
N ARG A 222 9.73 -0.99 -0.38
CA ARG A 222 9.57 0.19 0.46
C ARG A 222 8.78 1.23 -0.32
N ALA A 223 7.92 1.98 0.37
CA ALA A 223 7.31 3.18 -0.12
C ALA A 223 7.51 4.30 0.92
N GLY A 224 8.00 5.46 0.48
CA GLY A 224 7.94 6.67 1.30
C GLY A 224 6.52 7.19 1.31
N VAL A 225 5.98 7.50 2.50
CA VAL A 225 4.60 7.94 2.66
C VAL A 225 4.51 9.13 3.61
N ILE A 226 3.44 9.91 3.47
CA ILE A 226 3.00 10.91 4.43
C ILE A 226 1.72 10.40 5.09
N ASP A 227 1.79 10.21 6.40
CA ASP A 227 0.63 9.97 7.25
C ASP A 227 -0.04 11.33 7.55
N PRO A 228 -1.26 11.58 7.03
CA PRO A 228 -1.97 12.82 7.32
C PRO A 228 -2.36 12.96 8.80
N ASN A 229 -2.30 11.89 9.61
CA ASN A 229 -2.46 12.00 11.05
C ASN A 229 -1.19 12.59 11.70
N GLY A 230 -1.13 13.91 11.82
CA GLY A 230 0.05 14.65 12.27
C GLY A 230 0.99 15.10 11.15
N GLY A 231 0.66 14.85 9.87
CA GLY A 231 1.48 15.26 8.73
C GLY A 231 2.88 14.64 8.72
N ILE A 232 3.02 13.37 9.13
CA ILE A 232 4.30 12.73 9.40
C ILE A 232 4.83 12.03 8.15
N ARG A 233 6.07 12.35 7.76
CA ARG A 233 6.81 11.58 6.74
C ARG A 233 7.34 10.30 7.34
N THR A 234 7.11 9.17 6.67
CA THR A 234 7.58 7.86 7.13
C THR A 234 7.66 6.87 5.98
N GLU A 235 7.84 5.60 6.32
CA GLU A 235 8.00 4.49 5.38
C GLU A 235 6.95 3.43 5.64
N ALA A 236 6.48 2.84 4.55
CA ALA A 236 5.71 1.62 4.55
C ALA A 236 6.48 0.55 3.78
N HIS A 237 6.57 -0.67 4.34
CA HIS A 237 7.01 -1.85 3.61
C HIS A 237 5.76 -2.61 3.15
N ILE A 238 5.58 -2.74 1.84
CA ILE A 238 4.44 -3.40 1.21
C ILE A 238 4.92 -4.74 0.66
N PHE A 239 4.36 -5.86 1.11
CA PHE A 239 4.91 -7.19 0.83
C PHE A 239 3.87 -8.30 0.75
N VAL A 240 4.23 -9.39 0.09
CA VAL A 240 3.46 -10.64 0.07
C VAL A 240 3.67 -11.38 1.38
N GLU A 241 2.58 -11.83 2.02
CA GLU A 241 2.66 -12.62 3.26
C GLU A 241 3.58 -13.85 3.11
N PRO A 242 4.67 -13.97 3.88
CA PRO A 242 5.69 -15.00 3.70
C PRO A 242 5.29 -16.40 4.14
N ASN A 243 4.51 -16.52 5.19
CA ASN A 243 4.31 -17.82 5.85
C ASN A 243 3.04 -18.53 5.41
N VAL A 244 2.44 -18.10 4.29
CA VAL A 244 1.21 -18.66 3.68
C VAL A 244 0.03 -18.76 4.66
N GLN A 245 0.08 -18.05 5.80
CA GLN A 245 -1.01 -18.09 6.76
C GLN A 245 -2.22 -17.41 6.14
N PRO A 246 -3.34 -18.13 5.95
CA PRO A 246 -4.52 -17.52 5.37
C PRO A 246 -5.03 -16.43 6.30
N PHE A 247 -5.40 -15.30 5.72
CA PHE A 247 -6.19 -14.28 6.40
C PHE A 247 -7.43 -13.98 5.56
N ALA A 248 -8.46 -13.46 6.19
CA ALA A 248 -9.61 -12.91 5.48
C ALA A 248 -9.54 -11.39 5.53
N ALA A 249 -9.80 -10.76 4.39
CA ALA A 249 -9.89 -9.31 4.29
C ALA A 249 -11.06 -8.89 3.41
N LEU A 250 -11.65 -7.76 3.75
CA LEU A 250 -12.82 -7.22 3.07
C LEU A 250 -12.41 -6.31 1.90
N LYS A 251 -12.75 -6.73 0.67
CA LYS A 251 -12.77 -5.86 -0.52
C LYS A 251 -14.07 -5.05 -0.50
N GLY A 252 -13.98 -3.73 -0.58
CA GLY A 252 -15.15 -2.85 -0.43
C GLY A 252 -15.35 -2.32 1.00
N ASN A 253 -16.59 -2.00 1.35
CA ASN A 253 -16.97 -1.49 2.68
C ASN A 253 -17.87 -2.50 3.42
N SER A 254 -18.21 -2.23 4.69
CA SER A 254 -18.98 -3.17 5.52
C SER A 254 -20.42 -3.43 5.02
N LYS A 255 -20.96 -2.57 4.15
CA LYS A 255 -22.34 -2.70 3.62
C LYS A 255 -22.40 -3.41 2.27
N ALA A 256 -21.39 -3.22 1.41
CA ALA A 256 -21.40 -3.64 0.01
C ALA A 256 -20.10 -4.36 -0.41
N GLY A 257 -19.29 -4.79 0.55
CA GLY A 257 -18.04 -5.51 0.30
C GLY A 257 -18.20 -7.03 0.35
N PHE A 258 -17.14 -7.72 -0.04
CA PHE A 258 -17.04 -9.18 0.04
C PHE A 258 -15.72 -9.59 0.68
N TRP A 259 -15.80 -10.55 1.59
CA TRP A 259 -14.63 -11.13 2.24
C TRP A 259 -13.87 -11.99 1.24
N ARG A 260 -12.55 -11.79 1.16
CA ARG A 260 -11.64 -12.64 0.42
C ARG A 260 -10.71 -13.34 1.39
N SER A 261 -10.63 -14.66 1.28
CA SER A 261 -9.73 -15.49 2.09
C SER A 261 -8.36 -15.64 1.44
N GLY A 262 -7.44 -16.30 2.14
CA GLY A 262 -6.12 -16.66 1.61
C GLY A 262 -5.12 -15.51 1.64
N ARG A 263 -4.45 -15.27 0.50
CA ARG A 263 -3.39 -14.25 0.34
C ARG A 263 -3.83 -13.16 -0.63
N SER A 264 -5.09 -12.72 -0.50
CA SER A 264 -5.76 -11.91 -1.50
C SER A 264 -5.18 -10.50 -1.63
N PHE A 265 -4.46 -9.98 -0.64
CA PHE A 265 -3.89 -8.63 -0.62
C PHE A 265 -2.41 -8.64 -0.22
N LEU A 266 -1.69 -7.57 -0.54
CA LEU A 266 -0.37 -7.31 0.04
C LEU A 266 -0.50 -6.80 1.47
N LEU A 267 0.36 -7.29 2.36
CA LEU A 267 0.48 -6.78 3.72
C LEU A 267 1.33 -5.51 3.76
N VAL A 268 1.13 -4.73 4.81
CA VAL A 268 1.85 -3.48 5.06
C VAL A 268 2.43 -3.48 6.47
N SER A 269 3.74 -3.25 6.56
CA SER A 269 4.41 -2.88 7.80
C SER A 269 4.74 -1.39 7.76
N ALA A 270 4.07 -0.61 8.60
CA ALA A 270 4.25 0.84 8.69
C ALA A 270 4.17 1.27 10.16
N PRO A 271 5.20 0.98 11.00
CA PRO A 271 5.09 1.11 12.44
C PRO A 271 4.83 2.55 12.90
N ALA A 272 5.25 3.56 12.15
CA ALA A 272 5.00 4.95 12.48
C ALA A 272 3.59 5.44 12.11
N VAL A 273 2.86 4.72 11.25
CA VAL A 273 1.48 5.04 10.88
C VAL A 273 0.55 4.53 11.98
N LYS A 274 0.33 5.36 13.01
CA LYS A 274 -0.43 4.94 14.20
C LYS A 274 -1.93 4.78 13.92
N ALA A 275 -2.46 5.46 12.90
CA ALA A 275 -3.88 5.47 12.59
C ALA A 275 -4.46 4.08 12.23
N VAL A 276 -3.64 3.18 11.68
CA VAL A 276 -4.08 1.82 11.34
C VAL A 276 -4.07 0.86 12.53
N ARG A 277 -3.51 1.27 13.68
CA ARG A 277 -3.48 0.46 14.90
C ARG A 277 -4.83 0.56 15.63
N PRO A 278 -5.52 -0.56 15.86
CA PRO A 278 -6.73 -0.58 16.69
C PRO A 278 -6.44 -0.07 18.10
N VAL A 279 -7.38 0.69 18.69
CA VAL A 279 -7.18 1.37 20.00
C VAL A 279 -7.23 0.39 21.18
N ASN A 280 -7.88 -0.76 21.03
CA ASN A 280 -8.15 -1.74 22.09
C ASN A 280 -7.74 -3.16 21.64
N SER A 281 -6.53 -3.32 21.10
CA SER A 281 -6.03 -4.65 20.75
C SER A 281 -5.30 -5.29 21.92
N GLU A 282 -5.69 -6.51 22.28
CA GLU A 282 -4.93 -7.33 23.21
C GLU A 282 -3.60 -7.76 22.57
N TRP A 283 -2.57 -7.98 23.39
CA TRP A 283 -1.27 -8.48 22.91
C TRP A 283 -1.40 -9.81 22.14
N SER A 284 -2.39 -10.62 22.49
CA SER A 284 -2.68 -11.91 21.85
C SER A 284 -3.40 -11.77 20.51
N GLU A 285 -3.94 -10.60 20.17
CA GLU A 285 -4.67 -10.41 18.92
C GLU A 285 -3.71 -10.34 17.73
N ARG A 286 -3.95 -11.19 16.74
CA ARG A 286 -3.28 -11.07 15.45
C ARG A 286 -3.89 -9.90 14.69
N ILE A 287 -3.08 -8.88 14.40
CA ILE A 287 -3.45 -7.74 13.56
C ILE A 287 -2.70 -7.85 12.24
N VAL A 288 -3.43 -7.74 11.13
CA VAL A 288 -2.84 -7.58 9.80
C VAL A 288 -3.25 -6.23 9.23
N VAL A 289 -2.34 -5.55 8.54
CA VAL A 289 -2.64 -4.34 7.78
C VAL A 289 -2.40 -4.65 6.31
N ILE A 290 -3.34 -4.27 5.45
CA ILE A 290 -3.24 -4.50 4.01
C ILE A 290 -3.15 -3.19 3.23
N ALA A 291 -2.50 -3.27 2.07
CA ALA A 291 -2.65 -2.30 0.99
C ALA A 291 -3.96 -2.64 0.27
N ASN A 292 -4.98 -1.81 0.46
CA ASN A 292 -6.36 -2.15 0.09
C ASN A 292 -6.75 -1.60 -1.29
N TYR A 293 -6.49 -0.31 -1.51
CA TYR A 293 -6.91 0.44 -2.69
C TYR A 293 -5.87 1.52 -3.00
N LEU A 294 -5.65 1.81 -4.27
CA LEU A 294 -4.75 2.88 -4.72
C LEU A 294 -5.48 3.83 -5.63
N ILE A 295 -5.16 5.12 -5.55
CA ILE A 295 -5.64 6.16 -6.46
C ILE A 295 -4.45 6.89 -7.03
N GLY A 296 -4.36 6.99 -8.36
CA GLY A 296 -3.25 7.64 -9.05
C GLY A 296 -3.43 7.59 -10.57
N ASP A 297 -2.36 7.87 -11.29
CA ASP A 297 -2.30 7.67 -12.73
C ASP A 297 -1.55 6.37 -13.02
N PHE A 298 -2.23 5.35 -13.52
CA PHE A 298 -1.66 4.01 -13.65
C PHE A 298 -1.33 3.62 -15.09
N ASN A 299 -1.25 4.58 -16.02
CA ASN A 299 -1.10 4.33 -17.46
C ASN A 299 -0.32 3.05 -17.75
N GLU A 300 -1.06 2.02 -18.18
CA GLU A 300 -0.49 0.76 -18.64
C GLU A 300 -0.14 1.01 -20.12
N ASP A 301 1.06 1.54 -20.37
CA ASP A 301 1.65 1.55 -21.72
C ASP A 301 1.80 0.12 -22.27
#